data_AF-A0A761M5L1-F1
#
_entry.id   AF-A0A761M5L1-F1
#
_cell.length_a   1.000
_cell.length_b   1.000
_cell.length_c   1.000
_cell.angle_alpha   90.00
_cell.angle_beta   90.00
_cell.angle_gamma   90.00
#
_symmetry.space_group_name_H-M   'P 1'
#
loop_
_entity.id
_entity.type
_entity.pdbx_description
1 polymer ?
#
loop_
_entity_poly.entity_id
_entity_poly.type
_entity_poly.pdbx_seq_one_letter_code
_entity_poly.pdbx_strand_id
1 'polypeptide(L)'
;MLPMQPLVIDVQGTLRFKENSIVRKLLDYSTERGYGLNEMALERFDAEDHMQLAQLIGYSLAGYGELSYVTDESYSRAAAAAPQQEE
;
A
#
# COMPACT_ATOMS: atom_id res chain seq x y z
N MET A 1 14.87 4.60 0.83
CA MET A 1 13.86 4.10 -0.12
C MET A 1 13.79 2.59 -0.14
N LEU A 2 12.70 2.08 0.42
CA LEU A 2 12.33 0.67 0.48
C LEU A 2 11.93 0.13 -0.91
N PRO A 3 12.00 -1.19 -1.13
CA PRO A 3 11.59 -1.81 -2.39
C PRO A 3 10.09 -1.61 -2.62
N MET A 4 9.73 -1.24 -3.85
CA MET A 4 8.34 -0.99 -4.23
C MET A 4 7.64 -2.30 -4.62
N GLN A 5 6.41 -2.51 -4.14
CA GLN A 5 5.63 -3.68 -4.57
C GLN A 5 5.19 -3.53 -6.04
N PRO A 6 5.13 -4.63 -6.81
CA PRO A 6 4.56 -4.59 -8.17
C PRO A 6 3.11 -4.12 -8.15
N LEU A 7 2.66 -3.46 -9.21
CA LEU A 7 1.25 -3.15 -9.42
C LEU A 7 0.57 -4.24 -10.24
N VAL A 8 -0.69 -4.54 -9.91
CA VAL A 8 -1.55 -5.49 -10.58
C VAL A 8 -2.94 -4.89 -10.76
N ILE A 9 -3.64 -5.30 -11.82
CA ILE A 9 -5.06 -4.97 -12.01
C ILE A 9 -5.86 -6.07 -11.31
N ASP A 10 -6.74 -5.68 -10.38
CA ASP A 10 -7.61 -6.63 -9.70
C ASP A 10 -8.80 -7.07 -10.57
N VAL A 11 -9.62 -7.99 -10.05
CA VAL A 11 -10.82 -8.49 -10.74
C VAL A 11 -11.88 -7.41 -11.03
N GLN A 12 -11.77 -6.24 -10.40
CA GLN A 12 -12.67 -5.09 -10.57
C GLN A 12 -12.07 -4.03 -11.51
N GLY A 13 -10.91 -4.29 -12.11
CA GLY A 13 -10.20 -3.33 -12.98
C GLY A 13 -9.45 -2.24 -12.21
N THR A 14 -9.31 -2.36 -10.88
CA THR A 14 -8.60 -1.37 -10.07
C THR A 14 -7.11 -1.70 -10.03
N LEU A 15 -6.28 -0.69 -10.30
CA LEU A 15 -4.83 -0.78 -10.18
C LEU A 15 -4.41 -0.75 -8.70
N ARG A 16 -3.81 -1.83 -8.21
CA ARG A 16 -3.42 -2.02 -6.81
C ARG A 16 -2.01 -2.57 -6.67
N PHE A 17 -1.38 -2.34 -5.54
CA PHE A 17 -0.15 -3.05 -5.20
C PHE A 17 -0.45 -4.55 -5.01
N LYS A 18 0.48 -5.39 -5.46
CA LYS A 18 0.43 -6.83 -5.21
C LYS A 18 0.61 -7.06 -3.72
N GLU A 19 -0.46 -7.50 -3.06
CA GLU A 19 -0.43 -7.74 -1.62
C GLU A 19 0.47 -8.91 -1.24
N ASN A 20 1.06 -8.81 -0.06
CA ASN A 20 1.69 -9.92 0.63
C ASN A 20 0.66 -10.57 1.57
N SER A 21 0.22 -11.78 1.23
CA SER A 21 -0.84 -12.48 1.99
C SER A 21 -0.48 -12.74 3.46
N ILE A 22 0.81 -12.85 3.80
CA ILE A 22 1.24 -13.01 5.20
C ILE A 22 1.04 -11.69 5.95
N VAL A 23 1.49 -10.57 5.37
CA VAL A 23 1.35 -9.23 5.98
C VAL A 23 -0.13 -8.85 6.12
N ARG A 24 -0.94 -9.11 5.09
CA ARG A 24 -2.40 -8.94 5.15
C ARG A 24 -3.00 -9.73 6.30
N LYS A 25 -2.68 -11.03 6.41
CA LYS A 25 -3.20 -11.88 7.49
C LYS A 25 -2.77 -11.41 8.88
N LEU A 26 -1.55 -10.90 9.03
CA LEU A 26 -1.08 -10.32 10.30
C LEU A 26 -1.86 -9.06 10.68
N LEU A 27 -2.11 -8.17 9.72
CA LEU A 27 -2.94 -6.98 9.93
C LEU A 27 -4.39 -7.35 10.28
N ASP A 28 -4.99 -8.33 9.58
CA ASP A 28 -6.35 -8.77 9.87
C ASP A 28 -6.43 -9.33 11.30
N TYR A 29 -5.48 -10.20 11.68
CA TYR A 29 -5.39 -10.77 13.02
C TYR A 29 -5.19 -9.71 14.13
N SER A 30 -4.37 -8.68 13.88
CA SER A 30 -4.15 -7.59 14.85
C SER A 30 -5.35 -6.66 14.93
N THR A 31 -6.01 -6.39 13.82
CA THR A 31 -7.22 -5.54 13.75
C THR A 31 -8.35 -6.15 14.56
N GLU A 32 -8.57 -7.46 14.48
CA GLU A 32 -9.53 -8.20 15.34
C GLU A 32 -9.24 -8.05 16.84
N ARG A 33 -8.01 -7.70 17.21
CA ARG A 33 -7.55 -7.48 18.59
C ARG A 33 -7.49 -6.00 18.98
N GLY A 34 -8.05 -5.12 18.14
CA GLY A 34 -8.09 -3.68 18.38
C GLY A 34 -6.77 -2.98 18.03
N TYR A 35 -5.96 -3.53 17.12
CA TYR A 35 -4.74 -2.91 16.65
C TYR A 35 -4.63 -3.00 15.11
N GLY A 36 -5.22 -2.03 14.42
CA GLY A 36 -5.22 -1.89 12.97
C GLY A 36 -4.52 -0.62 12.50
N LEU A 37 -4.86 -0.19 11.27
CA LEU A 37 -4.21 0.97 10.63
C LEU A 37 -4.47 2.28 11.40
N ASN A 38 -5.64 2.43 12.01
CA ASN A 38 -5.98 3.64 12.78
C ASN A 38 -5.12 3.75 14.03
N GLU A 39 -4.92 2.64 14.75
CA GLU A 39 -4.08 2.60 15.94
C GLU A 39 -2.61 2.79 15.58
N MET A 40 -2.13 2.13 14.51
CA MET A 40 -0.78 2.32 13.99
C MET A 40 -0.52 3.77 13.57
N ALA A 41 -1.52 4.50 13.08
CA ALA A 41 -1.38 5.91 12.70
C ALA A 41 -1.18 6.88 13.89
N LEU A 42 -1.52 6.44 15.11
CA LEU A 42 -1.28 7.20 16.34
C LEU A 42 0.10 6.94 16.95
N GLU A 43 0.79 5.90 16.48
CA GLU A 43 2.11 5.50 16.95
C GLU A 43 3.23 6.22 16.20
N ARG A 44 4.47 6.07 16.71
CA ARG A 44 5.66 6.69 16.10
C ARG A 44 6.33 5.76 15.11
N PHE A 45 5.72 5.58 13.94
CA PHE A 45 6.40 5.01 12.77
C PHE A 45 6.85 6.12 11.82
N ASP A 46 7.87 5.83 11.02
CA ASP A 46 8.28 6.75 9.98
C ASP A 46 7.36 6.67 8.75
N ALA A 47 7.43 7.69 7.90
CA ALA A 47 6.61 7.73 6.69
C ALA A 47 6.99 6.62 5.69
N GLU A 48 8.26 6.19 5.66
CA GLU A 48 8.70 5.11 4.75
C GLU A 48 8.06 3.77 5.12
N ASP A 49 7.95 3.46 6.42
CA ASP A 49 7.29 2.28 6.96
C ASP A 49 5.80 2.28 6.65
N HIS A 50 5.11 3.41 6.85
CA HIS A 50 3.69 3.55 6.51
C HIS A 50 3.45 3.38 5.00
N MET A 51 4.32 3.96 4.16
CA MET A 51 4.27 3.77 2.72
C MET A 51 4.47 2.29 2.34
N GLN A 52 5.47 1.62 2.92
CA GLN A 52 5.75 0.23 2.61
C GLN A 52 4.63 -0.69 3.09
N LEU A 53 4.06 -0.45 4.27
CA LEU A 53 2.93 -1.20 4.78
C LEU A 53 1.72 -1.07 3.85
N ALA A 54 1.38 0.15 3.41
CA ALA A 54 0.28 0.39 2.47
C ALA A 54 0.44 -0.43 1.19
N GLN A 55 1.66 -0.47 0.63
CA GLN A 55 1.96 -1.29 -0.54
C GLN A 55 1.81 -2.79 -0.25
N LEU A 56 2.36 -3.28 0.87
CA LEU A 56 2.35 -4.70 1.25
C LEU A 56 0.94 -5.22 1.54
N ILE A 57 0.02 -4.36 1.99
CA ILE A 57 -1.40 -4.74 2.19
C ILE A 57 -2.25 -4.55 0.93
N GLY A 58 -1.66 -4.15 -0.19
CA GLY A 58 -2.38 -4.06 -1.48
C GLY A 58 -3.32 -2.86 -1.60
N TYR A 59 -2.90 -1.69 -1.09
CA TYR A 59 -3.62 -0.44 -1.37
C TYR A 59 -3.81 -0.23 -2.88
N SER A 60 -4.90 0.44 -3.27
CA SER A 60 -5.02 0.93 -4.64
C SER A 60 -4.00 2.03 -4.89
N LEU A 61 -3.51 2.15 -6.13
CA LEU A 61 -2.60 3.24 -6.49
C LEU A 61 -3.26 4.60 -6.24
N ALA A 62 -4.54 4.73 -6.62
CA ALA A 62 -5.31 5.94 -6.37
C ALA A 62 -5.43 6.26 -4.87
N GLY A 63 -5.80 5.28 -4.03
CA GLY A 63 -5.90 5.48 -2.59
C GLY A 63 -4.55 5.76 -1.93
N TYR A 64 -3.46 5.21 -2.48
CA TYR A 64 -2.11 5.44 -1.98
C TYR A 64 -1.70 6.91 -2.17
N GLY A 65 -2.05 7.52 -3.31
CA GLY A 65 -1.76 8.94 -3.57
C GLY A 65 -2.44 9.93 -2.63
N GLU A 66 -3.52 9.51 -1.95
CA GLU A 66 -4.27 10.36 -1.01
C GLU A 66 -3.76 10.28 0.44
N LEU A 67 -2.79 9.40 0.73
CA LEU A 67 -2.24 9.22 2.07
C LEU A 67 -1.28 10.37 2.40
N SER A 68 -1.50 11.03 3.54
CA SER A 68 -0.74 12.23 3.94
C SER A 68 0.77 12.04 4.13
N TYR A 69 1.23 10.80 4.21
CA TYR A 69 2.64 10.42 4.36
C TYR A 69 3.28 9.95 3.04
N VAL A 70 2.53 9.92 1.93
CA VAL A 70 3.05 9.59 0.61
C VAL A 70 3.63 10.84 -0.05
N THR A 71 4.87 10.73 -0.51
CA THR A 71 5.52 11.81 -1.27
C THR A 71 5.16 11.71 -2.76
N ASP A 72 5.13 12.85 -3.46
CA ASP A 72 4.93 12.92 -4.91
C ASP A 72 5.93 12.04 -5.67
N GLU A 73 7.17 11.96 -5.18
CA GLU A 73 8.22 11.10 -5.74
C GLU A 73 7.84 9.62 -5.61
N SER A 74 7.39 9.20 -4.42
CA SER A 74 6.96 7.83 -4.16
C SER A 74 5.76 7.44 -5.03
N TYR A 75 4.77 8.33 -5.14
CA TYR A 75 3.62 8.13 -6.03
C TYR A 75 4.03 8.04 -7.50
N SER A 76 4.88 8.96 -7.97
CA SER A 76 5.35 8.98 -9.37
C SER A 76 6.10 7.71 -9.74
N ARG A 77 6.93 7.19 -8.83
CA ARG A 77 7.62 5.91 -9.01
C ARG A 77 6.65 4.74 -9.10
N ALA A 78 5.61 4.73 -8.26
CA ALA A 78 4.58 3.69 -8.32
C ALA A 78 3.79 3.77 -9.63
N ALA A 79 3.35 4.96 -10.03
CA ALA A 79 2.62 5.18 -11.27
C ALA A 79 3.44 4.78 -12.51
N ALA A 80 4.75 5.03 -12.52
CA ALA A 80 5.64 4.63 -13.60
C ALA A 80 5.82 3.10 -13.71
N ALA A 81 5.58 2.36 -12.61
CA ALA A 81 5.65 0.90 -12.57
C ALA A 81 4.31 0.22 -12.92
N ALA A 82 3.27 1.00 -13.26
CA ALA A 82 1.99 0.44 -13.67
C ALA A 82 2.15 -0.41 -14.93
N PRO A 83 1.61 -1.64 -14.98
CA PRO A 83 1.57 -2.41 -16.21
C PRO A 83 0.87 -1.61 -17.30
N GLN A 84 1.48 -1.51 -18.47
CA GLN A 84 0.82 -0.97 -19.65
C GLN A 84 -0.41 -1.83 -19.92
N GLN A 85 -1.58 -1.21 -20.04
CA GLN A 85 -2.74 -1.93 -20.56
C GLN A 85 -2.43 -2.22 -22.03
N GLU A 86 -2.25 -3.49 -22.37
CA GLU A 86 -2.30 -3.91 -23.79
C GLU A 86 -3.74 -3.68 -24.25
N GLU A 87 -3.92 -2.81 -25.25
CA GLU A 87 -5.20 -2.46 -25.90
C GLU A 87 -5.87 -3.68 -26.57
#